data_AF-A0A0F9QKG9-F1
#
_entry.id   AF-A0A0F9QKG9-F1
#
_cell.length_a   1.000
_cell.length_b   1.000
_cell.length_c   1.000
_cell.angle_alpha   90.00
_cell.angle_beta   90.00
_cell.angle_gamma   90.00
#
_symmetry.space_group_name_H-M   'P 1'
#
loop_
_entity.id
_entity.type
_entity.pdbx_description
1 polymer ?
#
loop_
_entity_poly.entity_id
_entity_poly.type
_entity_poly.pdbx_seq_one_letter_code
_entity_poly.pdbx_strand_id
1 'polypeptide(L)'
;MYSFDLDCLQVVGYADKLNSALVPTAVPPIFQERRGPNSSVVMPPFRLVGPVVQTNILGTQRDLDRAVQGGKATLLASARPARPEHLLWIDADMQPHYEEVSRNGLVKLARAARGRAERAAAQNDLAEAAQHIGEAIAADPTDPNSFAIKAVLLQRTPDADLVEVLFAASPVDDRERFQTLMDYWTNKLDLPAPEPKPARPLQRCGHCSGEHEFLCHDGLCTECNQYWQAELDKGKT
;
A
#
# COMPACT_ATOMS: atom_id res chain seq x y z
N MET A 1 3.31 -25.36 1.84
CA MET A 1 3.33 -24.41 0.71
C MET A 1 2.31 -24.89 -0.31
N TYR A 2 1.32 -24.06 -0.60
CA TYR A 2 0.28 -24.31 -1.61
C TYR A 2 0.73 -23.74 -2.96
N SER A 3 0.31 -24.39 -4.04
CA SER A 3 0.68 -24.04 -5.41
C SER A 3 -0.56 -24.16 -6.29
N PHE A 4 -0.86 -23.10 -7.04
CA PHE A 4 -2.02 -23.02 -7.92
C PHE A 4 -1.58 -22.58 -9.31
N ASP A 5 -2.07 -23.25 -10.34
CA ASP A 5 -1.96 -22.76 -11.71
C ASP A 5 -2.91 -21.58 -11.91
N LEU A 6 -2.44 -20.52 -12.57
CA LEU A 6 -3.24 -19.31 -12.83
C LEU A 6 -4.54 -19.63 -13.59
N ASP A 7 -4.53 -20.63 -14.48
CA ASP A 7 -5.71 -21.02 -15.25
C ASP A 7 -6.88 -21.54 -14.38
N CYS A 8 -6.55 -22.02 -13.17
CA CYS A 8 -7.51 -22.47 -12.16
C CYS A 8 -8.03 -21.32 -11.29
N LEU A 9 -7.45 -20.13 -11.41
CA LEU A 9 -7.73 -18.97 -10.59
C LEU A 9 -8.48 -17.88 -11.35
N GLN A 10 -9.18 -17.04 -10.60
CA GLN A 10 -9.73 -15.77 -11.05
C GLN A 10 -9.30 -14.67 -10.09
N VAL A 11 -9.05 -13.48 -10.63
CA VAL A 11 -8.81 -12.26 -9.86
C VAL A 11 -10.17 -11.71 -9.43
N VAL A 12 -10.38 -11.59 -8.12
CA VAL A 12 -11.65 -11.11 -7.53
C VAL A 12 -11.53 -9.75 -6.86
N GLY A 13 -10.30 -9.28 -6.64
CA GLY A 13 -10.01 -8.07 -5.89
C GLY A 13 -8.53 -7.79 -5.85
N TYR A 14 -8.16 -6.85 -4.98
CA TYR A 14 -6.78 -6.57 -4.60
C TYR A 14 -6.71 -6.30 -3.09
N ALA A 15 -5.54 -6.56 -2.51
CA ALA A 15 -5.28 -6.14 -1.14
C ALA A 15 -5.04 -4.63 -1.10
N ASP A 16 -5.41 -4.02 0.02
CA ASP A 16 -5.33 -2.59 0.35
C ASP A 16 -6.52 -1.71 -0.04
N LYS A 17 -6.75 -0.73 0.83
CA LYS A 17 -7.58 0.44 0.55
C LYS A 17 -6.65 1.55 0.10
N LEU A 18 -6.56 1.71 -1.21
CA LEU A 18 -5.84 2.84 -1.79
C LEU A 18 -6.59 4.14 -1.50
N ASN A 19 -5.83 5.21 -1.32
CA ASN A 19 -6.34 6.57 -1.43
C ASN A 19 -5.78 7.21 -2.71
N SER A 20 -6.28 8.40 -3.04
CA SER A 20 -5.87 9.13 -4.25
C SER A 20 -4.38 9.46 -4.27
N ALA A 21 -3.69 9.52 -3.12
CA ALA A 21 -2.25 9.79 -3.06
C ALA A 21 -1.40 8.57 -3.49
N LEU A 22 -1.95 7.37 -3.39
CA LEU A 22 -1.25 6.13 -3.74
C LEU A 22 -1.43 5.72 -5.20
N VAL A 23 -2.39 6.31 -5.92
CA VAL A 23 -2.64 6.02 -7.34
C VAL A 23 -1.95 7.03 -8.29
N PRO A 24 -1.70 6.68 -9.57
CA PRO A 24 -1.81 5.33 -10.11
C PRO A 24 -0.76 4.39 -9.49
N THR A 25 -1.08 3.10 -9.36
CA THR A 25 -0.16 2.10 -8.81
C THR A 25 -0.56 0.69 -9.22
N ALA A 26 0.43 -0.19 -9.37
CA ALA A 26 0.19 -1.62 -9.39
C ALA A 26 -0.27 -2.07 -8.01
N VAL A 27 -1.14 -3.09 -7.97
CA VAL A 27 -1.61 -3.69 -6.71
C VAL A 27 -1.56 -5.20 -6.78
N PRO A 28 -1.28 -5.87 -5.65
CA PRO A 28 -1.25 -7.31 -5.61
C PRO A 28 -2.68 -7.88 -5.72
N PRO A 29 -2.97 -8.73 -6.71
CA PRO A 29 -4.31 -9.30 -6.90
C PRO A 29 -4.69 -10.24 -5.76
N ILE A 30 -5.98 -10.33 -5.47
CA ILE A 30 -6.58 -11.41 -4.68
C ILE A 30 -7.13 -12.44 -5.65
N PHE A 31 -6.69 -13.68 -5.50
CA PHE A 31 -7.15 -14.79 -6.32
C PHE A 31 -8.22 -15.62 -5.61
N GLN A 32 -9.13 -16.18 -6.38
CA GLN A 32 -10.08 -17.19 -5.94
C GLN A 32 -10.03 -18.38 -6.90
N GLU A 33 -10.12 -19.59 -6.38
CA GLU A 33 -10.21 -20.80 -7.19
C GLU A 33 -11.56 -20.86 -7.95
N ARG A 34 -11.52 -21.11 -9.26
CA ARG A 34 -12.71 -21.10 -10.14
C ARG A 34 -13.64 -22.29 -9.91
N ARG A 35 -13.13 -23.39 -9.36
CA ARG A 35 -13.86 -24.67 -9.23
C ARG A 35 -13.60 -25.29 -7.86
N GLY A 36 -14.64 -25.34 -7.03
CA GLY A 36 -14.63 -26.10 -5.78
C GLY A 36 -15.85 -25.78 -4.91
N PRO A 37 -16.36 -26.75 -4.12
CA PRO A 37 -17.44 -26.50 -3.17
C PRO A 37 -17.02 -25.55 -2.04
N ASN A 38 -15.71 -25.38 -1.83
CA ASN A 38 -15.09 -24.42 -0.91
C ASN A 38 -14.01 -23.65 -1.68
N SER A 39 -14.40 -22.67 -2.50
CA SER A 39 -13.46 -21.89 -3.30
C SER A 39 -12.40 -21.25 -2.41
N SER A 40 -11.17 -21.72 -2.52
CA SER A 40 -10.06 -21.17 -1.74
C SER A 40 -9.75 -19.74 -2.22
N VAL A 41 -9.40 -18.87 -1.29
CA VAL A 41 -8.96 -17.50 -1.58
C VAL A 41 -7.47 -17.39 -1.28
N VAL A 42 -6.70 -16.87 -2.24
CA VAL A 42 -5.29 -16.56 -2.06
C VAL A 42 -5.14 -15.05 -1.98
N MET A 43 -4.81 -14.57 -0.77
CA MET A 43 -4.48 -13.17 -0.51
C MET A 43 -2.96 -13.01 -0.43
N PRO A 44 -2.43 -11.81 -0.72
CA PRO A 44 -1.05 -11.48 -0.43
C PRO A 44 -0.70 -11.72 1.06
N PRO A 45 0.55 -12.10 1.38
CA PRO A 45 1.68 -12.29 0.47
C PRO A 45 1.68 -13.65 -0.25
N PHE A 46 2.03 -13.65 -1.54
CA PHE A 46 2.31 -14.83 -2.35
C PHE A 46 3.44 -14.54 -3.34
N ARG A 47 3.96 -15.57 -4.02
CA ARG A 47 4.93 -15.44 -5.11
C ARG A 47 4.31 -15.90 -6.42
N LEU A 48 4.61 -15.18 -7.50
CA LEU A 48 4.32 -15.60 -8.87
C LEU A 48 5.58 -16.18 -9.50
N VAL A 49 5.53 -17.44 -9.92
CA VAL A 49 6.63 -18.15 -10.58
C VAL A 49 6.12 -18.70 -11.91
N GLY A 50 6.31 -17.94 -12.99
CA GLY A 50 5.69 -18.26 -14.28
C GLY A 50 4.16 -18.26 -14.17
N PRO A 51 3.47 -19.33 -14.60
CA PRO A 51 2.01 -19.42 -14.51
C PRO A 51 1.51 -19.88 -13.13
N VAL A 52 2.36 -19.90 -12.10
CA VAL A 52 2.05 -20.51 -10.80
C VAL A 52 2.02 -19.46 -9.68
N VAL A 53 0.97 -19.49 -8.87
CA VAL A 53 0.85 -18.75 -7.60
C VAL A 53 1.26 -19.67 -6.45
N GLN A 54 2.28 -19.26 -5.68
CA GLN A 54 2.77 -19.96 -4.50
C GLN A 54 2.48 -19.17 -3.24
N THR A 55 1.82 -19.80 -2.26
CA THR A 55 1.49 -19.17 -0.98
C THR A 55 1.66 -20.13 0.18
N ASN A 56 1.93 -19.60 1.37
CA ASN A 56 1.85 -20.37 2.62
C ASN A 56 0.54 -20.12 3.37
N ILE A 57 -0.28 -19.19 2.90
CA ILE A 57 -1.53 -18.76 3.52
C ILE A 57 -2.67 -19.00 2.52
N LEU A 58 -3.65 -19.80 2.95
CA LEU A 58 -4.86 -20.05 2.18
C LEU A 58 -6.06 -19.57 3.00
N GLY A 59 -6.86 -18.70 2.43
CA GLY A 59 -8.06 -18.14 3.04
C GLY A 59 -9.34 -18.76 2.48
N THR A 60 -10.44 -18.38 3.09
CA THR A 60 -11.81 -18.71 2.67
C THR A 60 -12.54 -17.47 2.18
N GLN A 61 -13.73 -17.64 1.60
CA GLN A 61 -14.62 -16.51 1.28
C GLN A 61 -14.91 -15.65 2.51
N ARG A 62 -15.07 -16.27 3.68
CA ARG A 62 -15.32 -15.55 4.95
C ARG A 62 -14.15 -14.67 5.36
N ASP A 63 -12.93 -15.09 5.08
CA ASP A 63 -11.73 -14.30 5.37
C ASP A 63 -11.63 -13.11 4.43
N LEU A 64 -11.99 -13.31 3.15
CA LEU A 64 -12.10 -12.23 2.17
C LEU A 64 -13.17 -11.21 2.58
N ASP A 65 -14.36 -11.67 2.95
CA ASP A 65 -15.45 -10.79 3.40
C ASP A 65 -15.02 -9.95 4.62
N ARG A 66 -14.31 -10.58 5.57
CA ARG A 66 -13.76 -9.88 6.74
C ARG A 66 -12.68 -8.86 6.34
N ALA A 67 -11.81 -9.20 5.39
CA ALA A 67 -10.80 -8.28 4.88
C ALA A 67 -11.45 -7.07 4.20
N VAL A 68 -12.51 -7.27 3.43
CA VAL A 68 -13.27 -6.20 2.78
C VAL A 68 -13.96 -5.32 3.82
N GLN A 69 -14.68 -5.91 4.79
CA GLN A 69 -15.32 -5.17 5.89
C GLN A 69 -14.32 -4.38 6.73
N GLY A 70 -13.12 -4.92 6.92
CA GLY A 70 -12.02 -4.27 7.62
C GLY A 70 -11.22 -3.27 6.78
N GLY A 71 -11.60 -3.02 5.51
CA GLY A 71 -10.89 -2.11 4.61
C GLY A 71 -9.49 -2.56 4.21
N LYS A 72 -9.20 -3.87 4.30
CA LYS A 72 -7.91 -4.49 3.93
C LYS A 72 -7.92 -5.09 2.51
N ALA A 73 -9.08 -5.16 1.88
CA ALA A 73 -9.25 -5.67 0.54
C ALA A 73 -10.35 -4.90 -0.19
N THR A 74 -10.20 -4.78 -1.51
CA THR A 74 -11.21 -4.18 -2.39
C THR A 74 -11.60 -5.20 -3.45
N LEU A 75 -12.91 -5.43 -3.64
CA LEU A 75 -13.42 -6.34 -4.66
C LEU A 75 -13.53 -5.64 -6.02
N LEU A 76 -13.25 -6.37 -7.08
CA LEU A 76 -13.56 -5.93 -8.44
C LEU A 76 -15.07 -6.03 -8.69
N ALA A 77 -15.58 -5.18 -9.59
CA ALA A 77 -16.98 -5.24 -10.02
C ALA A 77 -17.37 -6.61 -10.61
N SER A 78 -16.41 -7.31 -11.20
CA SER A 78 -16.57 -8.65 -11.74
C SER A 78 -15.27 -9.42 -11.63
N ALA A 79 -15.34 -10.70 -11.26
CA ALA A 79 -14.18 -11.59 -11.29
C ALA A 79 -13.63 -11.71 -12.72
N ARG A 80 -12.31 -11.70 -12.87
CA ARG A 80 -11.61 -11.81 -14.16
C ARG A 80 -10.75 -13.08 -14.16
N PRO A 81 -10.70 -13.88 -15.24
CA PRO A 81 -9.80 -15.03 -15.30
C PRO A 81 -8.36 -14.58 -15.06
N ALA A 82 -7.62 -15.27 -14.19
CA ALA A 82 -6.22 -14.94 -13.97
C ALA A 82 -5.42 -15.37 -15.21
N ARG A 83 -4.50 -14.50 -15.65
CA ARG A 83 -3.68 -14.70 -16.83
C ARG A 83 -2.22 -14.44 -16.50
N PRO A 84 -1.29 -15.22 -17.08
CA PRO A 84 0.12 -14.87 -17.04
C PRO A 84 0.33 -13.51 -17.71
N GLU A 85 1.34 -12.76 -17.25
CA GLU A 85 1.78 -11.49 -17.86
C GLU A 85 0.76 -10.33 -17.83
N HIS A 86 -0.40 -10.55 -17.19
CA HIS A 86 -1.34 -9.47 -16.90
C HIS A 86 -1.00 -8.80 -15.57
N LEU A 87 -1.05 -7.47 -15.54
CA LEU A 87 -0.86 -6.68 -14.33
C LEU A 87 -2.21 -6.12 -13.86
N LEU A 88 -2.47 -6.19 -12.55
CA LEU A 88 -3.55 -5.45 -11.92
C LEU A 88 -3.01 -4.12 -11.41
N TRP A 89 -3.58 -3.02 -11.89
CA TRP A 89 -3.20 -1.67 -11.47
C TRP A 89 -4.42 -0.76 -11.36
N ILE A 90 -4.33 0.25 -10.50
CA ILE A 90 -5.38 1.24 -10.28
C ILE A 90 -4.91 2.56 -10.87
N ASP A 91 -5.75 3.21 -11.67
CA ASP A 91 -5.46 4.51 -12.27
C ASP A 91 -5.73 5.70 -11.33
N ALA A 92 -5.45 6.91 -11.80
CA ALA A 92 -5.69 8.14 -11.04
C ALA A 92 -7.18 8.39 -10.72
N ASP A 93 -8.09 7.83 -11.51
CA ASP A 93 -9.55 7.90 -11.33
C ASP A 93 -10.08 6.74 -10.46
N MET A 94 -9.18 6.03 -9.77
CA MET A 94 -9.47 4.89 -8.91
C MET A 94 -10.13 3.71 -9.64
N GLN A 95 -9.89 3.58 -10.95
CA GLN A 95 -10.42 2.48 -11.75
C GLN A 95 -9.43 1.31 -11.85
N PRO A 96 -9.90 0.05 -11.70
CA PRO A 96 -9.05 -1.13 -11.80
C PRO A 96 -8.88 -1.62 -13.24
N HIS A 97 -7.61 -1.73 -13.66
CA HIS A 97 -7.16 -2.23 -14.95
C HIS A 97 -6.48 -3.59 -14.81
N TYR A 98 -6.82 -4.53 -15.69
CA TYR A 98 -6.20 -5.86 -15.71
C TYR A 98 -5.95 -6.30 -17.15
N GLU A 99 -4.73 -6.04 -17.63
CA GLU A 99 -4.38 -6.14 -19.05
C GLU A 99 -3.00 -6.74 -19.25
N GLU A 100 -2.77 -7.30 -20.44
CA GLU A 100 -1.47 -7.80 -20.86
C GLU A 100 -0.53 -6.63 -21.06
N VAL A 101 0.68 -6.76 -20.53
CA VAL A 101 1.65 -5.69 -20.66
C VAL A 101 3.00 -6.23 -21.09
N SER A 102 3.43 -5.80 -22.29
CA SER A 102 4.76 -6.15 -22.76
C SER A 102 5.80 -5.55 -21.81
N ARG A 103 6.59 -6.41 -21.17
CA ARG A 103 7.56 -6.03 -20.13
C ARG A 103 8.53 -4.95 -20.60
N ASN A 104 8.93 -5.00 -21.87
CA ASN A 104 9.84 -4.01 -22.47
C ASN A 104 9.19 -2.65 -22.75
N GLY A 105 7.90 -2.62 -23.13
CA GLY A 105 7.16 -1.36 -23.32
C GLY A 105 6.90 -0.68 -21.98
N LEU A 106 6.53 -1.46 -20.98
CA LEU A 106 6.29 -1.00 -19.61
C LEU A 106 7.52 -0.38 -18.96
N VAL A 107 8.67 -1.04 -19.02
CA VAL A 107 9.91 -0.48 -18.45
C VAL A 107 10.28 0.86 -19.11
N LYS A 108 10.01 1.02 -20.41
CA LYS A 108 10.23 2.31 -21.10
C LYS A 108 9.25 3.37 -20.62
N LEU A 109 7.97 3.04 -20.46
CA LEU A 109 6.97 3.95 -19.92
C LEU A 109 7.30 4.35 -18.48
N ALA A 110 7.69 3.39 -17.64
CA ALA A 110 8.09 3.64 -16.27
C ALA A 110 9.29 4.58 -16.18
N ARG A 111 10.33 4.36 -16.99
CA ARG A 111 11.48 5.26 -17.07
C ARG A 111 11.09 6.66 -17.55
N ALA A 112 10.21 6.77 -18.54
CA ALA A 112 9.75 8.05 -19.05
C ALA A 112 8.93 8.82 -17.99
N ALA A 113 8.05 8.12 -17.28
CA ALA A 113 7.25 8.65 -16.19
C ALA A 113 8.12 9.10 -15.01
N ARG A 114 9.09 8.28 -14.59
CA ARG A 114 10.08 8.65 -13.56
C ARG A 114 10.87 9.90 -13.97
N GLY A 115 11.30 9.98 -15.24
CA GLY A 115 11.97 11.16 -15.75
C GLY A 115 11.09 12.42 -15.75
N ARG A 116 9.77 12.29 -15.93
CA ARG A 116 8.83 13.43 -15.74
C ARG A 116 8.71 13.79 -14.27
N ALA A 117 8.59 12.81 -13.38
CA ALA A 117 8.55 13.03 -11.93
C ALA A 117 9.79 13.76 -11.42
N GLU A 118 10.99 13.35 -11.86
CA GLU A 118 12.25 14.02 -11.53
C GLU A 118 12.25 15.49 -11.99
N ARG A 119 11.71 15.80 -13.18
CA ARG A 119 11.61 17.18 -13.69
C ARG A 119 10.59 18.02 -12.92
N ALA A 120 9.42 17.48 -12.62
CA ALA A 120 8.39 18.16 -11.84
C ALA A 120 8.90 18.47 -10.42
N ALA A 121 9.58 17.50 -9.78
CA ALA A 121 10.23 17.69 -8.49
C ALA A 121 11.29 18.81 -8.53
N ALA A 122 12.13 18.85 -9.58
CA ALA A 122 13.11 19.92 -9.77
C ALA A 122 12.47 21.31 -10.01
N GLN A 123 11.20 21.35 -10.41
CA GLN A 123 10.40 22.58 -10.54
C GLN A 123 9.58 22.89 -9.28
N ASN A 124 9.78 22.11 -8.20
CA ASN A 124 9.01 22.17 -6.96
C ASN A 124 7.50 21.92 -7.14
N ASP A 125 7.10 21.27 -8.24
CA ASP A 125 5.73 20.78 -8.43
C ASP A 125 5.60 19.35 -7.87
N LEU A 126 5.39 19.27 -6.56
CA LEU A 126 5.32 17.99 -5.84
C LEU A 126 4.07 17.18 -6.20
N ALA A 127 2.99 17.84 -6.60
CA ALA A 127 1.75 17.18 -6.98
C ALA A 127 1.91 16.47 -8.33
N GLU A 128 2.45 17.16 -9.33
CA GLU A 128 2.73 16.56 -10.64
C GLU A 128 3.83 15.49 -10.53
N ALA A 129 4.85 15.71 -9.69
CA ALA A 129 5.87 14.70 -9.40
C ALA A 129 5.27 13.42 -8.80
N ALA A 130 4.35 13.56 -7.84
CA ALA A 130 3.67 12.44 -7.19
C ALA A 130 2.80 11.64 -8.18
N GLN A 131 2.12 12.33 -9.10
CA GLN A 131 1.33 11.69 -10.15
C GLN A 131 2.22 10.87 -11.09
N HIS A 132 3.28 11.50 -11.64
CA HIS A 132 4.17 10.83 -12.58
C HIS A 132 4.97 9.67 -11.97
N ILE A 133 5.31 9.75 -10.69
CA ILE A 133 5.97 8.61 -10.04
C ILE A 133 4.98 7.46 -9.77
N GLY A 134 3.71 7.77 -9.51
CA GLY A 134 2.65 6.76 -9.51
C GLY A 134 2.57 6.04 -10.85
N GLU A 135 2.61 6.78 -11.96
CA GLU A 135 2.61 6.19 -13.31
C GLU A 135 3.82 5.27 -13.51
N ALA A 136 4.99 5.67 -12.98
CA ALA A 136 6.19 4.86 -13.03
C ALA A 136 6.05 3.54 -12.25
N ILE A 137 5.47 3.58 -11.05
CA ILE A 137 5.21 2.37 -10.24
C ILE A 137 4.16 1.46 -10.90
N ALA A 138 3.10 2.04 -11.45
CA ALA A 138 2.09 1.28 -12.18
C ALA A 138 2.70 0.60 -13.41
N ALA A 139 3.61 1.28 -14.11
CA ALA A 139 4.28 0.73 -15.28
C ALA A 139 5.42 -0.24 -14.95
N ASP A 140 6.13 -0.10 -13.83
CA ASP A 140 7.16 -1.05 -13.40
C ASP A 140 7.17 -1.19 -11.86
N PRO A 141 6.34 -2.09 -11.31
CA PRO A 141 6.28 -2.31 -9.87
C PRO A 141 7.51 -3.04 -9.33
N THR A 142 8.46 -3.41 -10.19
CA THR A 142 9.71 -4.05 -9.80
C THR A 142 10.86 -3.06 -9.67
N ASP A 143 10.67 -1.78 -10.02
CA ASP A 143 11.69 -0.74 -9.85
C ASP A 143 11.68 -0.17 -8.42
N PRO A 144 12.63 -0.56 -7.54
CA PRO A 144 12.66 -0.06 -6.16
C PRO A 144 12.88 1.45 -6.09
N ASN A 145 13.47 2.07 -7.13
CA ASN A 145 13.67 3.53 -7.15
C ASN A 145 12.36 4.29 -7.22
N SER A 146 11.38 3.78 -7.97
CA SER A 146 10.11 4.46 -8.13
C SER A 146 9.34 4.52 -6.81
N PHE A 147 9.39 3.44 -6.02
CA PHE A 147 8.87 3.44 -4.65
C PHE A 147 9.63 4.38 -3.73
N ALA A 148 10.97 4.40 -3.78
CA ALA A 148 11.76 5.29 -2.95
C ALA A 148 11.50 6.78 -3.25
N ILE A 149 11.39 7.16 -4.52
CA ILE A 149 11.03 8.53 -4.93
C ILE A 149 9.64 8.89 -4.40
N LYS A 150 8.64 8.01 -4.59
CA LYS A 150 7.28 8.27 -4.10
C LYS A 150 7.24 8.39 -2.58
N ALA A 151 8.04 7.60 -1.85
CA ALA A 151 8.16 7.70 -0.39
C ALA A 151 8.73 9.07 0.02
N VAL A 152 9.79 9.52 -0.65
CA VAL A 152 10.40 10.84 -0.41
C VAL A 152 9.39 11.96 -0.66
N LEU A 153 8.58 11.88 -1.72
CA LEU A 153 7.52 12.85 -2.00
C LEU A 153 6.41 12.80 -0.94
N LEU A 154 5.97 11.62 -0.51
CA LEU A 154 4.95 11.45 0.52
C LEU A 154 5.37 12.05 1.87
N GLN A 155 6.65 11.97 2.24
CA GLN A 155 7.17 12.63 3.45
C GLN A 155 6.93 14.15 3.48
N ARG A 156 6.64 14.76 2.32
CA ARG A 156 6.41 16.21 2.16
C ARG A 156 4.93 16.57 2.12
N THR A 157 4.08 15.58 2.30
CA THR A 157 2.63 15.73 2.29
C THR A 157 2.07 15.36 3.66
N PRO A 158 0.80 15.70 3.95
CA PRO A 158 0.10 15.20 5.13
C PRO A 158 0.05 13.67 5.22
N ASP A 159 0.27 12.98 4.09
CA ASP A 159 0.21 11.53 3.93
C ASP A 159 1.54 10.81 4.21
N ALA A 160 2.47 11.43 4.95
CA ALA A 160 3.76 10.83 5.30
C ALA A 160 3.64 9.47 6.02
N ASP A 161 2.52 9.20 6.69
CA ASP A 161 2.25 7.91 7.36
C ASP A 161 2.08 6.76 6.33
N LEU A 162 1.85 7.07 5.04
CA LEU A 162 1.74 6.08 3.96
C LEU A 162 3.09 5.54 3.48
N VAL A 163 4.22 6.09 3.95
CA VAL A 163 5.56 5.57 3.61
C VAL A 163 5.70 4.11 4.01
N GLU A 164 5.11 3.69 5.14
CA GLU A 164 5.09 2.30 5.58
C GLU A 164 4.35 1.38 4.62
N VAL A 165 3.19 1.84 4.13
CA VAL A 165 2.37 1.11 3.16
C VAL A 165 3.15 0.95 1.86
N LEU A 166 3.82 2.02 1.42
CA LEU A 166 4.62 2.01 0.20
C LEU A 166 5.86 1.11 0.32
N PHE A 167 6.52 1.06 1.48
CA PHE A 167 7.59 0.11 1.75
C PHE A 167 7.09 -1.34 1.64
N ALA A 168 5.95 -1.64 2.29
CA ALA A 168 5.36 -2.97 2.26
C ALA A 168 4.95 -3.43 0.85
N ALA A 169 4.56 -2.48 -0.02
CA ALA A 169 4.26 -2.73 -1.43
C ALA A 169 5.49 -2.79 -2.34
N SER A 170 6.65 -2.33 -1.86
CA SER A 170 7.87 -2.23 -2.66
C SER A 170 8.50 -3.61 -2.92
N PRO A 171 9.30 -3.77 -3.99
CA PRO A 171 10.05 -4.99 -4.24
C PRO A 171 11.27 -5.15 -3.32
N VAL A 172 11.45 -4.27 -2.33
CA VAL A 172 12.56 -4.29 -1.37
C VAL A 172 12.12 -5.05 -0.12
N ASP A 173 12.86 -6.10 0.21
CA ASP A 173 12.60 -6.98 1.35
C ASP A 173 13.22 -6.48 2.67
N ASP A 174 14.11 -5.50 2.60
CA ASP A 174 14.86 -4.96 3.72
C ASP A 174 14.60 -3.46 3.93
N ARG A 175 14.32 -3.10 5.19
CA ARG A 175 13.96 -1.74 5.55
C ARG A 175 15.16 -0.78 5.50
N GLU A 176 16.34 -1.25 5.87
CA GLU A 176 17.57 -0.44 5.84
C GLU A 176 17.94 -0.08 4.39
N ARG A 177 17.83 -1.05 3.49
CA ARG A 177 18.00 -0.84 2.05
C ARG A 177 16.98 0.14 1.47
N PHE A 178 15.71 0.05 1.88
CA PHE A 178 14.69 1.00 1.43
C PHE A 178 15.00 2.43 1.92
N GLN A 179 15.40 2.58 3.17
CA GLN A 179 15.82 3.87 3.72
C GLN A 179 17.03 4.45 2.98
N THR A 180 18.03 3.62 2.66
CA THR A 180 19.20 4.04 1.87
C THR A 180 18.81 4.60 0.50
N LEU A 181 17.81 3.99 -0.17
CA LEU A 181 17.27 4.51 -1.43
C LEU A 181 16.56 5.85 -1.22
N MET A 182 15.76 5.99 -0.16
CA MET A 182 15.10 7.24 0.16
C MET A 182 16.11 8.36 0.43
N ASP A 183 17.18 8.09 1.17
CA ASP A 183 18.23 9.07 1.45
C ASP A 183 18.94 9.50 0.17
N TYR A 184 19.25 8.56 -0.72
CA TYR A 184 19.81 8.85 -2.04
C TYR A 184 18.89 9.78 -2.85
N TRP A 185 17.59 9.47 -2.93
CA TRP A 185 16.64 10.25 -3.72
C TRP A 185 16.32 11.60 -3.07
N THR A 186 16.33 11.70 -1.74
CA THR A 186 16.20 12.97 -1.03
C THR A 186 17.33 13.92 -1.42
N ASN A 187 18.57 13.43 -1.43
CA ASN A 187 19.74 14.22 -1.83
C ASN A 187 19.73 14.54 -3.34
N LYS A 188 19.33 13.58 -4.19
CA LYS A 188 19.35 13.76 -5.64
C LYS A 188 18.30 14.76 -6.13
N LEU A 189 17.11 14.74 -5.54
CA LEU A 189 16.02 15.62 -5.95
C LEU A 189 16.18 17.06 -5.42
N ASP A 190 17.13 17.29 -4.51
CA ASP A 190 17.40 18.59 -3.87
C ASP A 190 16.12 19.26 -3.34
N LEU A 191 15.24 18.44 -2.76
CA LEU A 191 13.96 18.92 -2.25
C LEU A 191 14.22 19.81 -1.02
N PRO A 192 13.43 20.89 -0.81
CA PRO A 192 13.53 21.76 0.37
C PRO A 192 13.40 20.95 1.67
N ALA A 193 13.60 21.46 2.88
CA ALA A 193 13.30 20.64 4.07
C ALA A 193 11.79 20.28 4.15
N PRO A 194 11.38 19.10 4.66
CA PRO A 194 9.96 18.85 4.92
C PRO A 194 9.43 19.91 5.89
N GLU A 195 8.26 20.47 5.58
CA GLU A 195 7.61 21.37 6.53
C GLU A 195 7.30 20.60 7.82
N PRO A 196 7.52 21.20 9.00
CA PRO A 196 7.17 20.56 10.25
C PRO A 196 5.69 20.21 10.23
N LYS A 197 5.36 18.93 10.42
CA LYS A 197 3.97 18.46 10.45
C LYS A 197 3.18 19.39 11.39
N PRO A 198 2.06 20.00 10.97
CA PRO A 198 1.21 20.70 11.90
C PRO A 198 0.84 19.72 13.00
N ALA A 199 1.07 20.11 14.26
CA ALA A 199 0.70 19.28 15.39
C ALA A 199 -0.77 18.87 15.19
N ARG A 200 -1.04 17.55 15.19
CA ARG A 200 -2.42 17.06 15.07
C ARG A 200 -3.24 17.83 16.12
N PRO A 201 -4.35 18.48 15.74
CA PRO A 201 -5.19 19.14 16.71
C PRO A 201 -5.59 18.10 17.74
N LEU A 202 -5.29 18.40 18.99
CA LEU A 202 -5.50 17.51 20.11
C LEU A 202 -7.00 17.19 20.16
N GLN A 203 -7.35 15.96 19.79
CA GLN A 203 -8.74 15.53 19.86
C GLN A 203 -9.11 15.30 21.33
N ARG A 204 -10.26 15.84 21.74
CA ARG A 204 -10.82 15.55 23.07
C ARG A 204 -11.07 14.04 23.16
N CYS A 205 -10.50 13.40 24.17
CA CYS A 205 -10.83 12.02 24.52
C CYS A 205 -12.32 11.93 24.86
N GLY A 206 -13.12 11.25 24.04
CA GLY A 206 -14.55 11.05 24.29
C GLY A 206 -14.88 10.20 25.52
N HIS A 207 -13.87 9.74 26.26
CA HIS A 207 -14.01 8.91 27.46
C HIS A 207 -13.78 9.69 28.77
N CYS A 208 -13.26 10.92 28.70
CA CYS A 208 -12.98 11.75 29.89
C CYS A 208 -14.07 12.83 30.03
N SER A 209 -15.22 12.48 30.60
CA SER A 209 -16.30 13.44 30.89
C SER A 209 -16.11 14.08 32.27
N GLY A 210 -15.04 14.86 32.43
CA GLY A 210 -14.75 15.67 33.62
C GLY A 210 -13.98 16.94 33.25
N GLU A 211 -14.10 18.00 34.06
CA GLU A 211 -13.67 19.40 33.83
C GLU A 211 -12.16 19.66 33.62
N HIS A 212 -11.39 18.65 33.22
CA HIS A 212 -9.98 18.79 32.92
C HIS A 212 -9.74 18.58 31.43
N GLU A 213 -9.30 19.63 30.74
CA GLU A 213 -8.85 19.57 29.35
C GLU A 213 -7.53 18.82 29.28
N PHE A 214 -7.61 17.50 29.11
CA PHE A 214 -6.44 16.68 28.86
C PHE A 214 -6.26 16.42 27.37
N LEU A 215 -5.02 16.64 26.93
CA LEU A 215 -4.58 16.60 25.55
C LEU A 215 -4.01 15.21 25.26
N CYS A 216 -4.56 14.50 24.27
CA CYS A 216 -4.11 13.15 23.90
C CYS A 216 -3.24 13.16 22.64
N HIS A 217 -2.12 12.45 22.69
CA HIS A 217 -1.37 12.03 21.50
C HIS A 217 -1.66 10.54 21.26
N ASP A 218 -2.12 10.19 20.05
CA ASP A 218 -2.28 8.81 19.58
C ASP A 218 -3.13 7.87 20.46
N GLY A 219 -4.18 8.40 21.09
CA GLY A 219 -5.19 7.59 21.80
C GLY A 219 -4.75 7.03 23.16
N LEU A 220 -3.56 7.38 23.65
CA LEU A 220 -3.08 6.96 24.96
C LEU A 220 -2.94 8.17 25.89
N CYS A 221 -3.98 8.42 26.69
CA CYS A 221 -3.85 9.29 27.85
C CYS A 221 -2.94 8.59 28.87
N THR A 222 -1.91 9.29 29.35
CA THR A 222 -0.94 8.77 30.32
C THR A 222 -1.61 8.28 31.61
N GLU A 223 -2.73 8.89 32.01
CA GLU A 223 -3.55 8.45 33.15
C GLU A 223 -4.50 7.29 32.80
N CYS A 224 -5.00 7.19 31.57
CA CYS A 224 -5.77 6.01 31.13
C CYS A 224 -4.90 4.74 31.12
N ASN A 225 -3.60 4.87 30.82
CA ASN A 225 -2.66 3.75 30.88
C ASN A 225 -2.41 3.30 32.33
N GLN A 226 -2.35 4.23 33.28
CA GLN A 226 -2.26 3.92 34.72
C GLN A 226 -3.56 3.30 35.26
N TYR A 227 -4.73 3.78 34.83
CA TYR A 227 -6.02 3.20 35.19
C TYR A 227 -6.18 1.76 34.68
N TRP A 228 -5.80 1.50 33.41
CA TRP A 228 -5.84 0.15 32.84
C TRP A 228 -4.82 -0.81 33.48
N GLN A 229 -3.62 -0.34 33.81
CA GLN A 229 -2.65 -1.15 34.58
C GLN A 229 -3.20 -1.50 35.97
N ALA A 230 -3.85 -0.56 36.65
CA ALA A 230 -4.46 -0.80 37.95
C ALA A 230 -5.65 -1.79 37.90
N GLU A 231 -6.45 -1.82 36.84
CA GLU A 231 -7.50 -2.84 36.65
C GLU A 231 -6.95 -4.22 36.27
N LEU A 232 -5.89 -4.27 35.44
CA LEU A 232 -5.23 -5.54 35.11
C LEU A 232 -4.57 -6.21 36.31
N ASP A 233 -4.11 -5.42 37.28
CA ASP A 233 -3.54 -5.95 38.53
C ASP A 233 -4.61 -6.41 39.53
N LYS A 234 -5.84 -5.86 39.48
CA LYS A 234 -6.98 -6.35 40.27
C LYS A 234 -7.58 -7.66 39.75
N GLY A 235 -7.39 -7.98 38.47
CA GLY A 235 -7.86 -9.23 37.86
C GLY A 235 -6.95 -10.44 38.07
N LYS A 236 -5.84 -10.29 38.82
CA LYS A 236 -4.84 -11.35 39.07
C LYS A 236 -4.88 -11.96 40.48
N THR A 237 -5.89 -11.66 41.29
CA THR A 237 -6.15 -12.34 42.58
C THR A 237 -7.16 -13.46 42.43
#